data_AF-A0A958KWU9-F1
#
_entry.id   AF-A0A958KWU9-F1
#
_cell.length_a   1.000
_cell.length_b   1.000
_cell.length_c   1.000
_cell.angle_alpha   90.00
_cell.angle_beta   90.00
_cell.angle_gamma   90.00
#
_symmetry.space_group_name_H-M   'P 1'
#
loop_
_entity.id
_entity.type
_entity.pdbx_description
1 polymer ?
#
loop_
_entity_poly.entity_id
_entity_poly.type
_entity_poly.pdbx_seq_one_letter_code
_entity_poly.pdbx_strand_id
1 'polypeptide(L)'
;TLNSVLLFYFLLGFGFGPLIAAFGALLYGVHPLQVEVVAWISAQKDLLSSFWILVTLNYFQRVFLPEDSLNFKKYLTLSGFVLMAILSKSTAVILAPVIFFWWAFIKKRDWFTSAIQLFFPLLFSIIFAIVTAGQQPASALPFKANIFERLWVSLDTITFYLIKLFWPINLTVEYGRNPPYFLSSPDRYWTWIPAVCLIFICIHHWRRFRDEVKLGLAIIGAGLLPVLGIKSFVYQNVSTVSDRYMSVPLIGVTLVFCVAVNYILNLRAHKIVATYAACALIVTACALTSFNITPHWRNVDSLWARVIQVNPRSWFAYNNWAAHFELKGERLKAIEYYEKSLGLRPDSMVYTRVGILYYDENQLGKAHNAFKEAVRLDPMNAIARQNLNVQ
;
A
#
# COMPACT_ATOMS: atom_id res chain seq x y z
N THR A 1 9.06 6.46 -15.87
CA THR A 1 7.83 5.78 -16.34
C THR A 1 6.79 6.82 -16.74
N LEU A 2 5.69 6.44 -17.41
CA LEU A 2 4.60 7.37 -17.77
C LEU A 2 4.01 8.10 -16.55
N ASN A 3 3.89 7.40 -15.41
CA ASN A 3 3.45 8.01 -14.15
C ASN A 3 4.43 9.09 -13.66
N SER A 4 5.75 8.88 -13.74
CA SER A 4 6.73 9.93 -13.42
C SER A 4 6.59 11.14 -14.33
N VAL A 5 6.29 10.94 -15.63
CA VAL A 5 6.07 12.04 -16.59
C VAL A 5 4.81 12.83 -16.24
N LEU A 6 3.69 12.16 -15.93
CA LEU A 6 2.48 12.84 -15.48
C LEU A 6 2.68 13.57 -14.16
N LEU A 7 3.44 13.01 -13.23
CA LEU A 7 3.79 13.67 -11.97
C LEU A 7 4.67 14.90 -12.21
N PHE A 8 5.64 14.82 -13.13
CA PHE A 8 6.44 15.97 -13.54
C PHE A 8 5.56 17.13 -14.01
N TYR A 9 4.58 16.85 -14.88
CA TYR A 9 3.61 17.86 -15.31
C TYR A 9 2.74 18.36 -14.15
N PHE A 10 2.29 17.48 -13.24
CA PHE A 10 1.50 17.91 -12.08
C PHE A 10 2.29 18.91 -11.21
N LEU A 11 3.57 18.62 -10.96
CA LEU A 11 4.46 19.49 -10.21
C LEU A 11 4.70 20.83 -10.94
N LEU A 12 4.94 20.82 -12.25
CA LEU A 12 5.04 22.06 -13.04
C LEU A 12 3.79 22.93 -12.96
N GLY A 13 2.60 22.33 -12.82
CA GLY A 13 1.34 23.06 -12.68
C GLY A 13 1.26 23.94 -11.42
N PHE A 14 2.11 23.71 -10.42
CA PHE A 14 2.24 24.55 -9.23
C PHE A 14 3.27 25.67 -9.38
N GLY A 15 3.92 25.80 -10.55
CA GLY A 15 4.94 26.81 -10.81
C GLY A 15 6.33 26.46 -10.27
N PHE A 16 6.58 25.21 -9.87
CA PHE A 16 7.95 24.77 -9.57
C PHE A 16 8.82 24.82 -10.82
N GLY A 17 10.08 25.24 -10.66
CA GLY A 17 11.04 25.22 -11.78
C GLY A 17 11.26 23.79 -12.31
N PRO A 18 11.60 23.62 -13.61
CA PRO A 18 11.72 22.30 -14.24
C PRO A 18 12.65 21.33 -13.51
N LEU A 19 13.78 21.79 -12.96
CA LEU A 19 14.68 20.93 -12.21
C LEU A 19 14.08 20.40 -10.90
N ILE A 20 13.33 21.23 -10.16
CA ILE A 20 12.67 20.81 -8.92
C ILE A 20 11.59 19.78 -9.24
N ALA A 21 10.77 20.05 -10.25
CA ALA A 21 9.76 19.11 -10.72
C ALA A 21 10.38 17.79 -11.21
N ALA A 22 11.53 17.85 -11.90
CA ALA A 22 12.25 16.66 -12.35
C ALA A 22 12.78 15.84 -11.17
N PHE A 23 13.40 16.46 -10.16
CA PHE A 23 13.82 15.76 -8.95
C PHE A 23 12.65 15.12 -8.21
N GLY A 24 11.51 15.80 -8.09
CA GLY A 24 10.29 15.22 -7.48
C GLY A 24 9.77 14.02 -8.27
N ALA A 25 9.68 14.12 -9.60
CA ALA A 25 9.23 13.04 -10.46
C ALA A 25 10.19 11.84 -10.52
N LEU A 26 11.50 12.10 -10.50
CA LEU A 26 12.53 11.07 -10.41
C LEU A 26 12.47 10.38 -9.05
N LEU A 27 12.41 11.14 -7.95
CA LEU A 27 12.28 10.59 -6.61
C LEU A 27 11.06 9.65 -6.54
N TYR A 28 9.90 10.08 -7.03
CA TYR A 28 8.73 9.20 -7.14
C TYR A 28 9.02 7.93 -7.94
N GLY A 29 9.67 8.04 -9.09
CA GLY A 29 9.91 6.90 -9.99
C GLY A 29 10.94 5.90 -9.47
N VAL A 30 11.94 6.34 -8.71
CA VAL A 30 13.05 5.50 -8.24
C VAL A 30 13.01 5.20 -6.74
N HIS A 31 12.01 5.70 -6.01
CA HIS A 31 11.90 5.41 -4.57
C HIS A 31 11.73 3.91 -4.34
N PRO A 32 12.47 3.26 -3.41
CA PRO A 32 12.40 1.81 -3.22
C PRO A 32 11.02 1.25 -2.87
N LEU A 33 10.17 2.05 -2.21
CA LEU A 33 8.76 1.71 -1.95
C LEU A 33 7.92 1.49 -3.22
N GLN A 34 8.40 1.90 -4.41
CA GLN A 34 7.73 1.61 -5.69
C GLN A 34 8.12 0.26 -6.27
N VAL A 35 9.20 -0.38 -5.79
CA VAL A 35 9.73 -1.61 -6.40
C VAL A 35 8.67 -2.71 -6.43
N GLU A 36 7.93 -2.92 -5.34
CA GLU A 36 6.82 -3.90 -5.30
C GLU A 36 5.80 -3.66 -6.42
N VAL A 37 5.40 -2.40 -6.64
CA VAL A 37 4.36 -2.05 -7.62
C VAL A 37 4.84 -2.19 -9.06
N VAL A 38 6.14 -1.99 -9.29
CA VAL A 38 6.74 -2.09 -10.63
C VAL A 38 7.16 -3.52 -10.97
N ALA A 39 7.75 -4.23 -10.01
CA ALA A 39 8.34 -5.55 -10.26
C ALA A 39 7.32 -6.69 -10.15
N TRP A 40 6.26 -6.54 -9.35
CA TRP A 40 5.26 -7.58 -9.16
C TRP A 40 4.12 -7.47 -10.18
N ILE A 41 4.00 -8.45 -11.07
CA ILE A 41 2.99 -8.44 -12.14
C ILE A 41 1.55 -8.29 -11.63
N SER A 42 1.22 -8.88 -10.48
CA SER A 42 -0.13 -8.77 -9.89
C SER A 42 -0.44 -7.37 -9.35
N ALA A 43 0.57 -6.49 -9.22
CA ALA A 43 0.43 -5.09 -8.83
C ALA A 43 0.22 -4.14 -10.02
N GLN A 44 0.06 -4.64 -11.26
CA GLN A 44 -0.20 -3.79 -12.42
C GLN A 44 -1.40 -2.84 -12.23
N LYS A 45 -2.42 -3.28 -11.47
CA LYS A 45 -3.57 -2.46 -11.07
C LYS A 45 -3.19 -1.20 -10.29
N ASP A 46 -2.12 -1.24 -9.50
CA ASP A 46 -1.61 -0.12 -8.73
C ASP A 46 -0.97 0.94 -9.64
N LEU A 47 -0.22 0.51 -10.67
CA LEU A 47 0.34 1.39 -11.69
C LEU A 47 -0.74 2.06 -12.53
N LEU A 48 -1.75 1.29 -12.96
CA LEU A 48 -2.87 1.79 -13.75
C LEU A 48 -3.74 2.76 -12.95
N SER A 49 -4.01 2.45 -11.69
CA SER A 49 -4.73 3.35 -10.79
C SER A 49 -3.97 4.66 -10.56
N SER A 50 -2.65 4.58 -10.34
CA SER A 50 -1.78 5.76 -10.19
C SER A 50 -1.74 6.62 -11.47
N PHE A 51 -1.77 5.98 -12.65
CA PHE A 51 -1.88 6.67 -13.93
C PHE A 51 -3.14 7.52 -13.99
N TRP A 52 -4.31 6.91 -13.74
CA TRP A 52 -5.58 7.65 -13.78
C TRP A 52 -5.68 8.71 -12.70
N ILE A 53 -5.17 8.47 -11.49
CA ILE A 53 -5.07 9.48 -10.42
C ILE A 53 -4.28 10.70 -10.92
N LEU A 54 -3.10 10.49 -11.51
CA LEU A 54 -2.27 11.59 -12.00
C LEU A 54 -2.90 12.30 -13.20
N VAL A 55 -3.58 11.58 -14.10
CA VAL A 55 -4.37 12.19 -15.18
C VAL A 55 -5.47 13.09 -14.60
N THR A 56 -6.25 12.59 -13.64
CA THR A 56 -7.32 13.37 -12.98
C THR A 56 -6.76 14.60 -12.28
N LEU A 57 -5.67 14.47 -11.52
CA LEU A 57 -5.05 15.59 -10.81
C LEU A 57 -4.51 16.66 -11.77
N ASN A 58 -3.84 16.26 -12.85
CA ASN A 58 -3.37 17.20 -13.89
C ASN A 58 -4.54 17.89 -14.60
N TYR A 59 -5.58 17.13 -14.95
CA TYR A 59 -6.76 17.65 -15.62
C TYR A 59 -7.51 18.64 -14.73
N PHE A 60 -7.74 18.28 -13.46
CA PHE A 60 -8.37 19.15 -12.49
C PHE A 60 -7.59 20.46 -12.31
N GLN A 61 -6.27 20.37 -12.16
CA GLN A 61 -5.42 21.55 -11.96
C GLN A 61 -5.44 22.53 -13.14
N ARG A 62 -5.41 22.01 -14.37
CA ARG A 62 -5.24 22.84 -15.58
C ARG A 62 -6.55 23.30 -16.20
N VAL A 63 -7.61 22.51 -16.05
CA VAL A 63 -8.86 22.71 -16.79
C VAL A 63 -10.00 23.15 -15.87
N PHE A 64 -10.00 22.69 -14.61
CA PHE A 64 -11.06 23.00 -13.64
C PHE A 64 -10.71 24.15 -12.71
N LEU A 65 -9.49 24.21 -12.16
CA LEU A 65 -9.14 25.27 -11.22
C LEU A 65 -9.20 26.71 -11.81
N PRO A 66 -8.80 26.96 -13.07
CA PRO A 66 -8.76 28.33 -13.60
C PRO A 66 -10.14 28.89 -13.99
N GLU A 67 -11.13 28.04 -14.26
CA GLU A 67 -12.44 28.46 -14.76
C GLU A 67 -13.56 28.11 -13.77
N ASP A 68 -14.40 29.09 -13.45
CA ASP A 68 -15.55 28.91 -12.56
C ASP A 68 -16.82 28.44 -13.28
N SER A 69 -16.80 28.37 -14.62
CA SER A 69 -17.97 27.98 -15.40
C SER A 69 -18.13 26.46 -15.47
N LEU A 70 -19.32 25.99 -15.09
CA LEU A 70 -19.70 24.59 -15.20
C LEU A 70 -19.90 24.20 -16.66
N ASN A 71 -18.88 23.60 -17.26
CA ASN A 71 -19.00 22.94 -18.55
C ASN A 71 -19.32 21.45 -18.34
N PHE A 72 -20.49 21.02 -18.79
CA PHE A 72 -20.95 19.63 -18.66
C PHE A 72 -19.93 18.61 -19.22
N LYS A 73 -19.26 18.93 -20.34
CA LYS A 73 -18.23 18.06 -20.92
C LYS A 73 -17.05 17.91 -19.97
N LYS A 74 -16.56 19.01 -19.40
CA LYS A 74 -15.44 18.98 -18.44
C LYS A 74 -15.79 18.10 -17.24
N TYR A 75 -17.00 18.27 -16.70
CA TYR A 75 -17.49 17.51 -15.56
C TYR A 75 -17.61 16.02 -15.84
N LEU A 76 -18.16 15.65 -17.00
CA LEU A 76 -18.25 14.26 -17.41
C LEU A 76 -16.85 13.64 -17.61
N THR A 77 -15.90 14.38 -18.18
CA THR A 77 -14.50 13.94 -18.33
C THR A 77 -13.83 13.69 -16.97
N LEU A 78 -13.98 14.63 -16.02
CA LEU A 78 -13.43 14.47 -14.66
C LEU A 78 -14.01 13.23 -13.97
N SER A 79 -15.34 13.06 -14.07
CA SER A 79 -16.07 11.92 -13.51
C SER A 79 -15.62 10.60 -14.14
N GLY A 80 -15.41 10.58 -15.46
CA GLY A 80 -14.89 9.43 -16.19
C GLY A 80 -13.49 9.04 -15.70
N PHE A 81 -12.57 9.99 -15.55
CA PHE A 81 -11.22 9.68 -15.05
C PHE A 81 -11.23 9.16 -13.61
N VAL A 82 -12.06 9.74 -12.73
CA VAL A 82 -12.24 9.24 -11.36
C VAL A 82 -12.78 7.80 -11.37
N LEU A 83 -13.79 7.53 -12.20
CA LEU A 83 -14.34 6.19 -12.33
C LEU A 83 -13.28 5.20 -12.84
N MET A 84 -12.48 5.56 -13.85
CA MET A 84 -11.40 4.71 -14.35
C MET A 84 -10.33 4.43 -13.29
N ALA A 85 -10.00 5.40 -12.44
CA ALA A 85 -9.08 5.20 -11.32
C ALA A 85 -9.63 4.17 -10.31
N ILE A 86 -10.92 4.29 -9.95
CA ILE A 86 -11.63 3.41 -9.01
C ILE A 86 -11.78 1.99 -9.59
N LEU A 87 -12.15 1.86 -10.87
CA LEU A 87 -12.27 0.57 -11.55
C LEU A 87 -10.92 -0.13 -11.72
N SER A 88 -9.83 0.64 -11.82
CA SER A 88 -8.47 0.09 -11.82
C SER A 88 -8.09 -0.48 -10.46
N LYS A 89 -8.39 0.25 -9.38
CA LYS A 89 -8.18 -0.20 -8.01
C LYS A 89 -9.14 0.50 -7.06
N SER A 90 -9.89 -0.28 -6.29
CA SER A 90 -10.92 0.23 -5.38
C SER A 90 -10.41 1.19 -4.30
N THR A 91 -9.11 1.19 -3.98
CA THR A 91 -8.54 2.17 -3.04
C THR A 91 -8.48 3.59 -3.61
N ALA A 92 -8.66 3.79 -4.92
CA ALA A 92 -8.71 5.11 -5.55
C ALA A 92 -10.00 5.90 -5.26
N VAL A 93 -10.95 5.34 -4.50
CA VAL A 93 -12.12 6.07 -3.96
C VAL A 93 -11.75 7.31 -3.14
N ILE A 94 -10.48 7.42 -2.73
CA ILE A 94 -9.91 8.56 -2.02
C ILE A 94 -9.71 9.79 -2.92
N LEU A 95 -9.72 9.62 -4.24
CA LEU A 95 -9.40 10.67 -5.21
C LEU A 95 -10.43 11.81 -5.22
N ALA A 96 -11.73 11.50 -5.30
CA ALA A 96 -12.76 12.55 -5.30
C ALA A 96 -12.81 13.32 -3.98
N PRO A 97 -12.72 12.69 -2.78
CA PRO A 97 -12.54 13.42 -1.53
C PRO A 97 -11.32 14.34 -1.50
N VAL A 98 -10.19 13.91 -2.06
CA VAL A 98 -8.98 14.77 -2.16
C VAL A 98 -9.21 15.97 -3.07
N ILE A 99 -9.86 15.78 -4.22
CA ILE A 99 -10.19 16.87 -5.14
C ILE A 99 -11.20 17.83 -4.51
N PHE A 100 -12.24 17.31 -3.87
CA PHE A 100 -13.20 18.12 -3.12
C PHE A 100 -12.50 18.91 -2.02
N PHE A 101 -11.59 18.28 -1.28
CA PHE A 101 -10.82 18.96 -0.24
C PHE A 101 -9.96 20.10 -0.80
N TRP A 102 -9.27 19.82 -1.90
CA TRP A 102 -8.46 20.81 -2.61
C TRP A 102 -9.31 22.00 -3.06
N TRP A 103 -10.49 21.74 -3.60
CA TRP A 103 -11.34 22.79 -4.16
C TRP A 103 -12.04 23.63 -3.09
N ALA A 104 -12.77 22.97 -2.19
CA ALA A 104 -13.59 23.64 -1.19
C ALA A 104 -12.74 24.31 -0.10
N PHE A 105 -11.74 23.60 0.44
CA PHE A 105 -11.04 24.07 1.65
C PHE A 105 -9.71 24.75 1.36
N ILE A 106 -8.92 24.23 0.42
CA ILE A 106 -7.62 24.85 0.08
C ILE A 106 -7.85 26.08 -0.79
N LYS A 107 -8.66 25.96 -1.85
CA LYS A 107 -9.02 27.10 -2.73
C LYS A 107 -10.19 27.93 -2.20
N LYS A 108 -10.69 27.62 -1.00
CA LYS A 108 -11.72 28.38 -0.28
C LYS A 108 -12.97 28.67 -1.13
N ARG A 109 -13.36 27.72 -1.98
CA ARG A 109 -14.60 27.79 -2.74
C ARG A 109 -15.76 27.37 -1.85
N ASP A 110 -16.97 27.79 -2.22
CA ASP A 110 -18.17 27.36 -1.52
C ASP A 110 -18.28 25.83 -1.53
N TRP A 111 -18.44 25.24 -0.34
CA TRP A 111 -18.38 23.79 -0.17
C TRP A 111 -19.61 23.11 -0.79
N PHE A 112 -20.78 23.75 -0.73
CA PHE A 112 -22.02 23.21 -1.26
C PHE A 112 -21.97 23.17 -2.79
N THR A 113 -21.56 24.27 -3.39
CA THR A 113 -21.30 24.36 -4.83
C THR A 113 -20.25 23.32 -5.25
N SER A 114 -19.13 23.21 -4.53
CA SER A 114 -18.08 22.21 -4.83
C SER A 114 -18.62 20.77 -4.75
N ALA A 115 -19.53 20.47 -3.82
CA ALA A 115 -20.15 19.15 -3.68
C ALA A 115 -21.09 18.85 -4.84
N ILE A 116 -21.91 19.82 -5.27
CA ILE A 116 -22.77 19.69 -6.45
C ILE A 116 -21.92 19.47 -7.71
N GLN A 117 -20.86 20.26 -7.88
CA GLN A 117 -19.98 20.17 -9.03
C GLN A 117 -19.11 18.90 -9.05
N LEU A 118 -18.98 18.20 -7.92
CA LEU A 118 -18.33 16.90 -7.81
C LEU A 118 -19.30 15.76 -7.48
N PHE A 119 -20.59 15.94 -7.76
CA PHE A 119 -21.62 14.98 -7.35
C PHE A 119 -21.34 13.55 -7.83
N PHE A 120 -21.10 13.32 -9.14
CA PHE A 120 -20.80 11.99 -9.68
C PHE A 120 -19.46 11.43 -9.20
N PRO A 121 -18.34 12.19 -9.21
CA PRO A 121 -17.07 11.72 -8.64
C PRO A 121 -17.21 11.26 -7.17
N LEU A 122 -17.93 12.02 -6.35
CA LEU A 122 -18.17 11.69 -4.94
C LEU A 122 -19.12 10.50 -4.82
N LEU A 123 -20.19 10.44 -5.61
CA LEU A 123 -21.13 9.33 -5.63
C LEU A 123 -20.44 8.01 -6.00
N PHE A 124 -19.62 7.98 -7.05
CA PHE A 124 -18.83 6.80 -7.41
C PHE A 124 -17.91 6.38 -6.27
N SER A 125 -17.23 7.34 -5.64
CA SER A 125 -16.33 7.06 -4.51
C SER A 125 -17.09 6.42 -3.34
N ILE A 126 -18.28 6.92 -2.99
CA ILE A 126 -19.12 6.38 -1.92
C ILE A 126 -19.62 4.97 -2.27
N ILE A 127 -20.19 4.78 -3.47
CA ILE A 127 -20.73 3.48 -3.90
C ILE A 127 -19.63 2.41 -3.86
N PHE A 128 -18.48 2.67 -4.48
CA PHE A 128 -17.40 1.69 -4.52
C PHE A 128 -16.72 1.49 -3.16
N ALA A 129 -16.69 2.50 -2.30
CA ALA A 129 -16.24 2.34 -0.92
C ALA A 129 -17.15 1.36 -0.16
N ILE A 130 -18.47 1.49 -0.29
CA ILE A 130 -19.46 0.60 0.34
C ILE A 130 -19.38 -0.82 -0.23
N VAL A 131 -19.32 -0.97 -1.56
CA VAL A 131 -19.20 -2.27 -2.22
C VAL A 131 -17.92 -2.99 -1.76
N THR A 132 -16.78 -2.29 -1.80
CA THR A 132 -15.48 -2.86 -1.36
C THR A 132 -15.52 -3.22 0.12
N ALA A 133 -16.14 -2.36 0.93
CA ALA A 133 -16.36 -2.59 2.35
C ALA A 133 -17.20 -3.85 2.64
N GLY A 134 -18.15 -4.21 1.77
CA GLY A 134 -18.98 -5.41 1.90
C GLY A 134 -18.28 -6.70 1.47
N GLN A 135 -17.30 -6.62 0.56
CA GLN A 135 -16.55 -7.79 0.07
C GLN A 135 -15.43 -8.25 1.01
N GLN A 136 -15.18 -7.55 2.13
CA GLN A 136 -14.12 -7.87 3.09
C GLN A 136 -14.71 -8.05 4.49
N PRO A 137 -15.42 -9.17 4.75
CA PRO A 137 -16.07 -9.39 6.02
C PRO A 137 -15.03 -9.54 7.13
N ALA A 138 -15.23 -8.85 8.25
CA ALA A 138 -14.32 -8.91 9.40
C ALA A 138 -14.23 -10.31 10.02
N SER A 139 -15.24 -11.17 9.81
CA SER A 139 -15.25 -12.58 10.23
C SER A 139 -14.18 -13.44 9.56
N ALA A 140 -13.59 -12.97 8.45
CA ALA A 140 -12.50 -13.69 7.78
C ALA A 140 -11.17 -13.62 8.55
N LEU A 141 -11.08 -12.79 9.61
CA LEU A 141 -9.89 -12.71 10.44
C LEU A 141 -10.03 -13.60 11.69
N PRO A 142 -8.97 -14.30 12.12
CA PRO A 142 -9.00 -15.16 13.30
C PRO A 142 -8.95 -14.38 14.62
N PHE A 143 -8.94 -13.05 14.56
CA PHE A 143 -8.85 -12.17 15.72
C PHE A 143 -9.88 -11.04 15.64
N LYS A 144 -10.27 -10.53 16.80
CA LYS A 144 -11.12 -9.34 16.93
C LYS A 144 -10.35 -8.28 17.70
N ALA A 145 -10.05 -7.16 17.05
CA ALA A 145 -9.47 -5.99 17.68
C ALA A 145 -10.54 -4.90 17.86
N ASN A 146 -10.58 -4.28 19.04
CA ASN A 146 -11.47 -3.17 19.35
C ASN A 146 -11.01 -1.87 18.68
N ILE A 147 -11.81 -0.81 18.75
CA ILE A 147 -11.50 0.45 18.07
C ILE A 147 -10.20 1.11 18.56
N PHE A 148 -9.90 1.04 19.86
CA PHE A 148 -8.69 1.62 20.43
C PHE A 148 -7.44 0.88 19.98
N GLU A 149 -7.46 -0.45 19.99
CA GLU A 149 -6.39 -1.29 19.46
C GLU A 149 -6.13 -0.99 17.98
N ARG A 150 -7.18 -0.75 17.19
CA ARG A 150 -7.06 -0.39 15.78
C ARG A 150 -6.47 0.99 15.56
N LEU A 151 -6.84 1.97 16.38
CA LEU A 151 -6.21 3.29 16.35
C LEU A 151 -4.73 3.17 16.73
N TRP A 152 -4.39 2.32 17.69
CA TRP A 152 -3.01 2.03 18.07
C TRP A 152 -2.20 1.43 16.90
N VAL A 153 -2.75 0.40 16.25
CA VAL A 153 -2.18 -0.22 15.03
C VAL A 153 -2.06 0.80 13.88
N SER A 154 -2.99 1.75 13.78
CA SER A 154 -2.94 2.80 12.75
C SER A 154 -1.76 3.75 12.98
N LEU A 155 -1.47 4.11 14.23
CA LEU A 155 -0.31 4.94 14.58
C LEU A 155 1.00 4.18 14.31
N ASP A 156 1.07 2.89 14.63
CA ASP A 156 2.20 2.02 14.26
C ASP A 156 2.43 2.01 12.75
N THR A 157 1.35 1.87 11.97
CA THR A 157 1.38 1.84 10.51
C THR A 157 1.90 3.16 9.92
N ILE A 158 1.48 4.31 10.47
CA ILE A 158 2.01 5.62 10.06
C ILE A 158 3.51 5.70 10.33
N THR A 159 3.94 5.33 11.55
CA THR A 159 5.36 5.35 11.91
C THR A 159 6.19 4.41 11.04
N PHE A 160 5.68 3.22 10.72
CA PHE A 160 6.33 2.30 9.79
C PHE A 160 6.60 2.99 8.45
N TYR A 161 5.59 3.63 7.84
CA TYR A 161 5.79 4.32 6.56
C TYR A 161 6.68 5.56 6.67
N LEU A 162 6.64 6.30 7.78
CA LEU A 162 7.58 7.39 8.02
C LEU A 162 9.02 6.89 8.03
N ILE A 163 9.28 5.78 8.72
CA ILE A 163 10.61 5.16 8.72
C ILE A 163 10.97 4.70 7.30
N LYS A 164 10.08 3.99 6.60
CA LYS A 164 10.36 3.50 5.23
C LYS A 164 10.51 4.60 4.17
N LEU A 165 9.97 5.80 4.41
CA LEU A 165 10.18 6.95 3.53
C LEU A 165 11.63 7.46 3.58
N PHE A 166 12.24 7.48 4.77
CA PHE A 166 13.61 8.00 4.94
C PHE A 166 14.67 6.88 4.97
N TRP A 167 14.28 5.67 5.36
CA TRP A 167 15.17 4.52 5.52
C TRP A 167 14.57 3.24 4.91
N PRO A 168 14.49 3.16 3.57
CA PRO A 168 13.80 2.08 2.85
C PRO A 168 14.64 0.79 2.74
N ILE A 169 15.08 0.25 3.87
CA ILE A 169 15.79 -1.04 3.93
C ILE A 169 14.86 -2.18 4.28
N ASN A 170 15.29 -3.43 4.06
CA ASN A 170 14.54 -4.64 4.43
C ASN A 170 13.12 -4.68 3.84
N LEU A 171 12.96 -4.19 2.61
CA LEU A 171 11.69 -4.26 1.88
C LEU A 171 11.38 -5.71 1.47
N THR A 172 10.10 -6.06 1.58
CA THR A 172 9.56 -7.40 1.37
C THR A 172 8.04 -7.34 1.13
N VAL A 173 7.48 -8.35 0.48
CA VAL A 173 6.03 -8.45 0.24
C VAL A 173 5.21 -8.67 1.51
N GLU A 174 5.85 -9.04 2.62
CA GLU A 174 5.20 -9.44 3.87
C GLU A 174 6.13 -9.19 5.06
N TYR A 175 5.65 -8.46 6.08
CA TYR A 175 6.46 -7.94 7.19
C TYR A 175 6.19 -8.57 8.56
N GLY A 176 5.21 -9.45 8.69
CA GLY A 176 4.79 -10.09 9.94
C GLY A 176 4.01 -9.18 10.90
N ARG A 177 3.86 -7.90 10.56
CA ARG A 177 3.17 -6.91 11.39
C ARG A 177 1.65 -7.10 11.30
N ASN A 178 1.08 -8.01 12.08
CA ASN A 178 -0.37 -8.12 12.24
C ASN A 178 -0.83 -7.59 13.62
N PRO A 179 -2.13 -7.27 13.82
CA PRO A 179 -2.58 -6.69 15.07
C PRO A 179 -2.27 -7.53 16.32
N PRO A 180 -2.51 -8.86 16.37
CA PRO A 180 -2.13 -9.66 17.54
C PRO A 180 -0.63 -9.64 17.85
N TYR A 181 0.22 -9.73 16.82
CA TYR A 181 1.67 -9.66 16.97
C TYR A 181 2.12 -8.30 17.49
N PHE A 182 1.63 -7.22 16.88
CA PHE A 182 1.96 -5.87 17.31
C PHE A 182 1.52 -5.59 18.75
N LEU A 183 0.28 -5.97 19.09
CA LEU A 183 -0.26 -5.76 20.44
C LEU A 183 0.49 -6.54 21.51
N SER A 184 1.20 -7.62 21.15
CA SER A 184 2.06 -8.38 22.08
C SER A 184 3.54 -7.96 22.03
N SER A 185 3.95 -7.20 21.02
CA SER A 185 5.33 -6.75 20.80
C SER A 185 5.71 -5.55 21.67
N PRO A 186 6.99 -5.42 22.10
CA PRO A 186 7.53 -4.20 22.71
C PRO A 186 7.41 -2.95 21.82
N ASP A 187 7.26 -3.13 20.50
CA ASP A 187 7.07 -2.02 19.54
C ASP A 187 5.90 -1.11 19.93
N ARG A 188 4.86 -1.67 20.54
CA ARG A 188 3.64 -0.95 20.94
C ARG A 188 3.89 0.24 21.86
N TYR A 189 5.01 0.27 22.56
CA TYR A 189 5.33 1.32 23.54
C TYR A 189 5.91 2.59 22.91
N TRP A 190 6.49 2.51 21.71
CA TRP A 190 7.19 3.64 21.11
C TRP A 190 6.69 4.02 19.71
N THR A 191 6.13 3.07 18.94
CA THR A 191 5.80 3.34 17.53
C THR A 191 4.65 4.33 17.34
N TRP A 192 3.88 4.63 18.38
CA TRP A 192 2.87 5.69 18.31
C TRP A 192 3.46 7.11 18.36
N ILE A 193 4.67 7.29 18.94
CA ILE A 193 5.26 8.60 19.22
C ILE A 193 5.52 9.39 17.92
N PRO A 194 6.23 8.86 16.90
CA PRO A 194 6.52 9.63 15.68
C PRO A 194 5.25 10.04 14.94
N ALA A 195 4.26 9.14 14.86
CA ALA A 195 2.97 9.41 14.25
C ALA A 195 2.22 10.54 14.98
N VAL A 196 2.12 10.48 16.31
CA VAL A 196 1.45 11.53 17.11
C VAL A 196 2.18 12.86 16.99
N CYS A 197 3.51 12.89 17.06
CA CYS A 197 4.30 14.10 16.85
C CYS A 197 4.04 14.71 15.47
N LEU A 198 4.02 13.91 14.41
CA LEU A 198 3.72 14.40 13.06
C LEU A 198 2.29 14.95 12.97
N ILE A 199 1.31 14.25 13.51
CA ILE A 199 -0.10 14.70 13.53
C ILE A 199 -0.21 16.02 14.29
N PHE A 200 0.43 16.13 15.45
CA PHE A 200 0.44 17.36 16.25
C PHE A 200 1.07 18.53 15.48
N ILE A 201 2.23 18.34 14.84
CA ILE A 201 2.88 19.36 14.00
C ILE A 201 1.95 19.79 12.87
N CYS A 202 1.31 18.83 12.20
CA CYS A 202 0.38 19.10 11.11
C CYS A 202 -0.83 19.94 11.56
N ILE A 203 -1.41 19.61 12.72
CA ILE A 203 -2.55 20.35 13.29
C ILE A 203 -2.12 21.75 13.73
N HIS A 204 -1.04 21.85 14.52
CA HIS A 204 -0.57 23.11 15.09
C HIS A 204 -0.14 24.12 14.01
N HIS A 205 0.51 23.66 12.95
CA HIS A 205 1.01 24.51 11.86
C HIS A 205 0.10 24.58 10.63
N TRP A 206 -1.09 23.96 10.66
CA TRP A 206 -1.99 23.82 9.50
C TRP A 206 -2.24 25.14 8.76
N ARG A 207 -2.54 26.21 9.51
CA ARG A 207 -2.85 27.53 8.94
C ARG A 207 -1.65 28.21 8.29
N ARG A 208 -0.43 27.84 8.70
CA ARG A 208 0.83 28.40 8.18
C ARG A 208 1.36 27.64 6.95
N PHE A 209 0.88 26.43 6.70
CA PHE A 209 1.31 25.66 5.54
C PHE A 209 0.83 26.30 4.24
N ARG A 210 1.71 26.23 3.22
CA ARG A 210 1.33 26.54 1.85
C ARG A 210 0.29 25.54 1.35
N ASP A 211 -0.52 25.97 0.40
CA ASP A 211 -1.62 25.17 -0.17
C ASP A 211 -1.13 23.83 -0.75
N GLU A 212 0.05 23.83 -1.36
CA GLU A 212 0.68 22.64 -1.93
C GLU A 212 1.06 21.62 -0.85
N VAL A 213 1.49 22.09 0.33
CA VAL A 213 1.78 21.23 1.49
C VAL A 213 0.48 20.63 2.04
N LYS A 214 -0.58 21.45 2.18
CA LYS A 214 -1.90 20.95 2.61
C LYS A 214 -2.44 19.88 1.66
N LEU A 215 -2.29 20.08 0.36
CA LEU A 215 -2.68 19.10 -0.65
C LEU A 215 -1.82 17.84 -0.57
N GLY A 216 -0.49 17.99 -0.42
CA GLY A 216 0.41 16.84 -0.26
C GLY A 216 0.06 16.00 0.98
N LEU A 217 -0.21 16.64 2.11
CA LEU A 217 -0.67 15.99 3.34
C LEU A 217 -2.04 15.32 3.16
N ALA A 218 -2.96 15.96 2.42
CA ALA A 218 -4.27 15.36 2.11
C ALA A 218 -4.12 14.10 1.24
N ILE A 219 -3.24 14.10 0.24
CA ILE A 219 -2.96 12.92 -0.60
C ILE A 219 -2.33 11.80 0.24
N ILE A 220 -1.39 12.12 1.13
CA ILE A 220 -0.76 11.13 2.04
C ILE A 220 -1.81 10.52 2.98
N GLY A 221 -2.54 11.38 3.70
CA GLY A 221 -3.53 10.94 4.69
C GLY A 221 -4.66 10.14 4.04
N ALA A 222 -5.23 10.65 2.94
CA ALA A 222 -6.28 9.96 2.21
C ALA A 222 -5.79 8.67 1.55
N GLY A 223 -4.58 8.65 0.98
CA GLY A 223 -3.99 7.46 0.36
C GLY A 223 -3.71 6.33 1.35
N LEU A 224 -3.35 6.67 2.60
CA LEU A 224 -3.14 5.69 3.66
C LEU A 224 -4.44 5.25 4.35
N LEU A 225 -5.49 6.09 4.37
CA LEU A 225 -6.72 5.85 5.12
C LEU A 225 -7.33 4.44 4.92
N PRO A 226 -7.43 3.89 3.69
CA PRO A 226 -7.99 2.55 3.48
C PRO A 226 -7.16 1.41 4.08
N VAL A 227 -5.88 1.66 4.36
CA VAL A 227 -4.90 0.63 4.77
C VAL A 227 -4.37 0.81 6.19
N LEU A 228 -4.74 1.90 6.89
CA LEU A 228 -4.33 2.14 8.28
C LEU A 228 -4.78 1.05 9.26
N GLY A 229 -5.77 0.24 8.89
CA GLY A 229 -6.28 -0.85 9.73
C GLY A 229 -7.39 -0.45 10.69
N ILE A 230 -7.90 0.78 10.56
CA ILE A 230 -9.13 1.27 11.24
C ILE A 230 -10.30 0.32 10.94
N LYS A 231 -10.42 -0.11 9.67
CA LYS A 231 -11.32 -1.19 9.27
C LYS A 231 -10.52 -2.46 8.98
N SER A 232 -11.06 -3.61 9.36
CA SER A 232 -10.49 -4.92 9.04
C SER A 232 -10.41 -5.16 7.54
N PHE A 233 -9.32 -5.81 7.12
CA PHE A 233 -9.21 -6.41 5.80
C PHE A 233 -8.37 -7.70 5.88
N VAL A 234 -8.64 -8.67 5.01
CA VAL A 234 -8.11 -10.04 5.10
C VAL A 234 -6.58 -10.10 5.15
N TYR A 235 -5.89 -9.22 4.44
CA TYR A 235 -4.43 -9.19 4.41
C TYR A 235 -3.81 -8.90 5.79
N GLN A 236 -4.55 -8.27 6.74
CA GLN A 236 -4.11 -8.09 8.14
C GLN A 236 -3.91 -9.38 8.92
N ASN A 237 -4.38 -10.52 8.40
CA ASN A 237 -4.05 -11.84 8.92
C ASN A 237 -2.55 -12.17 8.78
N VAL A 238 -1.88 -11.50 7.83
CA VAL A 238 -0.46 -11.66 7.56
C VAL A 238 0.29 -10.36 7.89
N SER A 239 -0.16 -9.23 7.36
CA SER A 239 0.44 -7.92 7.65
C SER A 239 -0.53 -6.74 7.49
N THR A 240 -0.33 -5.67 8.27
CA THR A 240 -1.02 -4.39 8.15
C THR A 240 -0.32 -3.44 7.17
N VAL A 241 0.91 -3.75 6.76
CA VAL A 241 1.74 -2.90 5.93
C VAL A 241 2.24 -3.62 4.69
N SER A 242 2.45 -2.88 3.60
CA SER A 242 3.01 -3.37 2.34
C SER A 242 3.49 -2.16 1.52
N ASP A 243 4.58 -2.32 0.78
CA ASP A 243 5.23 -1.21 0.07
C ASP A 243 4.30 -0.60 -0.98
N ARG A 244 3.49 -1.43 -1.65
CA ARG A 244 2.50 -0.99 -2.64
C ARG A 244 1.48 0.02 -2.14
N TYR A 245 1.24 0.08 -0.83
CA TYR A 245 0.32 1.05 -0.24
C TYR A 245 0.86 2.49 -0.30
N MET A 246 2.16 2.67 -0.52
CA MET A 246 2.79 3.99 -0.64
C MET A 246 2.78 4.57 -2.04
N SER A 247 2.29 3.83 -3.05
CA SER A 247 2.19 4.31 -4.45
C SER A 247 1.52 5.68 -4.57
N VAL A 248 0.33 5.84 -4.02
CA VAL A 248 -0.42 7.11 -4.05
C VAL A 248 0.11 8.12 -3.02
N PRO A 249 0.37 7.77 -1.75
CA PRO A 249 0.99 8.69 -0.78
C PRO A 249 2.29 9.34 -1.26
N LEU A 250 3.12 8.62 -2.03
CA LEU A 250 4.37 9.17 -2.59
C LEU A 250 4.13 10.37 -3.52
N ILE A 251 2.98 10.49 -4.18
CA ILE A 251 2.60 11.69 -4.93
C ILE A 251 2.57 12.90 -3.98
N GLY A 252 1.93 12.76 -2.82
CA GLY A 252 1.88 13.81 -1.80
C GLY A 252 3.24 14.10 -1.17
N VAL A 253 4.06 13.06 -0.91
CA VAL A 253 5.43 13.22 -0.38
C VAL A 253 6.29 14.04 -1.35
N THR A 254 6.25 13.71 -2.63
CA THR A 254 7.05 14.42 -3.65
C THR A 254 6.60 15.87 -3.84
N LEU A 255 5.31 16.16 -3.68
CA LEU A 255 4.80 17.54 -3.66
C LEU A 255 5.35 18.33 -2.46
N VAL A 256 5.32 17.76 -1.25
CA VAL A 256 5.89 18.39 -0.05
C VAL A 256 7.41 18.58 -0.20
N PHE A 257 8.11 17.59 -0.75
CA PHE A 257 9.54 17.67 -1.08
C PHE A 257 9.84 18.86 -2.02
N CYS A 258 9.08 19.02 -3.10
CA CYS A 258 9.26 20.13 -4.04
C CYS A 258 9.04 21.49 -3.37
N VAL A 259 8.05 21.63 -2.48
CA VAL A 259 7.84 22.85 -1.70
C VAL A 259 9.05 23.14 -0.81
N ALA A 260 9.59 22.13 -0.13
CA ALA A 260 10.74 22.28 0.75
C ALA A 260 12.00 22.73 -0.01
N VAL A 261 12.29 22.08 -1.16
CA VAL A 261 13.42 22.46 -2.03
C VAL A 261 13.25 23.89 -2.53
N ASN A 262 12.07 24.23 -3.06
CA ASN A 262 11.79 25.58 -3.56
C ASN A 262 11.93 26.65 -2.47
N TYR A 263 11.48 26.36 -1.25
CA TYR A 263 11.62 27.24 -0.10
C TYR A 263 13.09 27.49 0.27
N ILE A 264 13.92 26.44 0.31
CA ILE A 264 15.35 26.56 0.61
C ILE A 264 16.05 27.44 -0.43
N LEU A 265 15.77 27.22 -1.72
CA LEU A 265 16.36 27.98 -2.82
C LEU A 265 15.96 29.46 -2.78
N ASN A 266 14.72 29.76 -2.43
CA ASN A 266 14.25 31.14 -2.28
C ASN A 266 14.88 31.86 -1.09
N LEU A 267 15.14 31.17 0.02
CA LEU A 267 15.79 31.77 1.19
C LEU A 267 17.32 31.89 1.04
N ARG A 268 17.94 30.97 0.31
CA ARG A 268 19.40 30.80 0.26
C ARG A 268 19.87 30.51 -1.16
N ALA A 269 19.67 31.47 -2.06
CA ALA A 269 20.02 31.34 -3.48
C ALA A 269 21.50 30.94 -3.70
N HIS A 270 22.42 31.40 -2.86
CA HIS A 270 23.84 31.01 -2.91
C HIS A 270 24.09 29.51 -2.66
N LYS A 271 23.11 28.77 -2.11
CA LYS A 271 23.18 27.31 -1.88
C LYS A 271 22.53 26.49 -3.00
N ILE A 272 22.29 27.07 -4.17
CA ILE A 272 21.65 26.37 -5.29
C ILE A 272 22.37 25.07 -5.67
N VAL A 273 23.69 25.12 -5.82
CA VAL A 273 24.51 23.95 -6.18
C VAL A 273 24.43 22.89 -5.10
N ALA A 274 24.58 23.27 -3.82
CA ALA A 274 24.51 22.33 -2.70
C ALA A 274 23.12 21.68 -2.57
N THR A 275 22.05 22.45 -2.78
CA THR A 275 20.68 21.94 -2.74
C THR A 275 20.42 20.93 -3.86
N TYR A 276 20.81 21.24 -5.10
CA TYR A 276 20.67 20.29 -6.21
C TYR A 276 21.58 19.07 -6.08
N ALA A 277 22.79 19.23 -5.54
CA ALA A 277 23.67 18.10 -5.23
C ALA A 277 23.03 17.17 -4.18
N ALA A 278 22.40 17.72 -3.15
CA ALA A 278 21.67 16.94 -2.16
C ALA A 278 20.46 16.20 -2.77
N CYS A 279 19.68 16.87 -3.63
CA CYS A 279 18.58 16.23 -4.36
C CYS A 279 19.08 15.08 -5.25
N ALA A 280 20.18 15.30 -5.99
CA ALA A 280 20.80 14.27 -6.82
C ALA A 280 21.28 13.08 -5.97
N LEU A 281 21.94 13.34 -4.84
CA LEU A 281 22.38 12.29 -3.92
C LEU A 281 21.20 11.45 -3.40
N ILE A 282 20.10 12.08 -3.00
CA ILE A 282 18.89 11.37 -2.52
C ILE A 282 18.31 10.50 -3.65
N VAL A 283 18.15 11.06 -4.86
CA VAL A 283 17.63 10.31 -6.01
C VAL A 283 18.55 9.14 -6.38
N THR A 284 19.86 9.35 -6.40
CA THR A 284 20.84 8.29 -6.66
C THR A 284 20.80 7.21 -5.59
N ALA A 285 20.75 7.58 -4.29
CA ALA A 285 20.63 6.62 -3.21
C ALA A 285 19.36 5.76 -3.35
N CYS A 286 18.21 6.39 -3.58
CA CYS A 286 16.95 5.70 -3.85
C CYS A 286 17.06 4.77 -5.06
N ALA A 287 17.65 5.22 -6.16
CA ALA A 287 17.82 4.41 -7.37
C ALA A 287 18.70 3.18 -7.13
N LEU A 288 19.83 3.34 -6.42
CA LEU A 288 20.72 2.24 -6.08
C LEU A 288 20.05 1.24 -5.14
N THR A 289 19.33 1.71 -4.12
CA THR A 289 18.56 0.83 -3.22
C THR A 289 17.47 0.07 -3.98
N SER A 290 16.73 0.75 -4.87
CA SER A 290 15.71 0.11 -5.72
C SER A 290 16.32 -0.95 -6.65
N PHE A 291 17.47 -0.65 -7.25
CA PHE A 291 18.20 -1.59 -8.09
C PHE A 291 18.62 -2.85 -7.31
N ASN A 292 19.08 -2.69 -6.06
CA ASN A 292 19.46 -3.81 -5.21
C ASN A 292 18.26 -4.65 -4.74
N ILE A 293 17.06 -4.07 -4.63
CA ILE A 293 15.86 -4.79 -4.15
C ILE A 293 15.16 -5.54 -5.28
N THR A 294 15.18 -5.01 -6.50
CA THR A 294 14.48 -5.58 -7.66
C THR A 294 14.77 -7.08 -7.90
N PRO A 295 16.01 -7.60 -7.76
CA PRO A 295 16.30 -9.01 -7.94
C PRO A 295 15.51 -9.96 -7.04
N HIS A 296 15.08 -9.51 -5.85
CA HIS A 296 14.26 -10.33 -4.95
C HIS A 296 12.85 -10.61 -5.51
N TRP A 297 12.40 -9.83 -6.50
CA TRP A 297 11.10 -10.00 -7.15
C TRP A 297 11.19 -10.86 -8.43
N ARG A 298 12.39 -11.34 -8.79
CA ARG A 298 12.63 -12.01 -10.08
C ARG A 298 11.90 -13.33 -10.23
N ASN A 299 11.85 -14.14 -9.17
CA ASN A 299 11.18 -15.43 -9.16
C ASN A 299 10.72 -15.82 -7.76
N VAL A 300 9.90 -16.87 -7.70
CA VAL A 300 9.28 -17.38 -6.47
C VAL A 300 10.30 -17.73 -5.40
N ASP A 301 11.42 -18.35 -5.77
CA ASP A 301 12.47 -18.76 -4.84
C ASP A 301 13.16 -17.54 -4.22
N SER A 302 13.54 -16.54 -5.03
CA SER A 302 14.14 -15.28 -4.54
C SER A 302 13.17 -14.46 -3.68
N LEU A 303 11.86 -14.50 -4.00
CA LEU A 303 10.83 -13.76 -3.31
C LEU A 303 10.63 -14.32 -1.90
N TRP A 304 10.37 -15.62 -1.78
CA TRP A 304 10.13 -16.25 -0.48
C TRP A 304 11.38 -16.37 0.38
N ALA A 305 12.56 -16.55 -0.23
CA ALA A 305 13.83 -16.43 0.48
C ALA A 305 13.98 -15.05 1.13
N ARG A 306 13.60 -13.97 0.41
CA ARG A 306 13.62 -12.62 0.97
C ARG A 306 12.62 -12.45 2.11
N VAL A 307 11.40 -12.98 1.98
CA VAL A 307 10.41 -12.91 3.08
C VAL A 307 10.96 -13.62 4.32
N ILE A 308 11.51 -14.83 4.20
CA ILE A 308 12.04 -15.58 5.34
C ILE A 308 13.27 -14.89 5.96
N GLN A 309 14.10 -14.23 5.15
CA GLN A 309 15.21 -13.44 5.67
C GLN A 309 14.74 -12.26 6.55
N VAL A 310 13.65 -11.59 6.15
CA VAL A 310 13.10 -10.44 6.89
C VAL A 310 12.19 -10.89 8.04
N ASN A 311 11.41 -11.94 7.82
CA ASN A 311 10.46 -12.54 8.77
C ASN A 311 10.62 -14.08 8.77
N PRO A 312 11.54 -14.62 9.59
CA PRO A 312 11.73 -16.07 9.71
C PRO A 312 10.52 -16.83 10.27
N ARG A 313 9.50 -16.12 10.79
CA ARG A 313 8.26 -16.70 11.33
C ARG A 313 7.08 -16.55 10.38
N SER A 314 7.33 -16.32 9.09
CA SER A 314 6.28 -16.17 8.09
C SER A 314 5.70 -17.53 7.68
N TRP A 315 4.65 -17.98 8.38
CA TRP A 315 3.87 -19.15 7.95
C TRP A 315 3.38 -18.98 6.50
N PHE A 316 3.05 -17.75 6.11
CA PHE A 316 2.60 -17.42 4.76
C PHE A 316 3.69 -17.68 3.72
N ALA A 317 4.95 -17.29 3.97
CA ALA A 317 6.04 -17.58 3.06
C ALA A 317 6.33 -19.08 2.94
N TYR A 318 6.38 -19.80 4.07
CA TYR A 318 6.61 -21.26 4.06
C TYR A 318 5.51 -22.00 3.29
N ASN A 319 4.24 -21.65 3.49
CA ASN A 319 3.11 -22.23 2.77
C ASN A 319 3.19 -21.98 1.26
N ASN A 320 3.42 -20.73 0.84
CA ASN A 320 3.47 -20.40 -0.59
C ASN A 320 4.72 -20.99 -1.28
N TRP A 321 5.85 -21.08 -0.58
CA TRP A 321 7.04 -21.71 -1.14
C TRP A 321 6.88 -23.24 -1.24
N ALA A 322 6.25 -23.87 -0.25
CA ALA A 322 5.88 -25.28 -0.31
C ALA A 322 4.96 -25.58 -1.51
N ALA A 323 3.95 -24.73 -1.77
CA ALA A 323 3.07 -24.86 -2.93
C ALA A 323 3.84 -24.78 -4.26
N HIS A 324 4.89 -23.97 -4.34
CA HIS A 324 5.77 -23.92 -5.51
C HIS A 324 6.59 -25.20 -5.70
N PHE A 325 7.09 -25.81 -4.62
CA PHE A 325 7.75 -27.12 -4.70
C PHE A 325 6.78 -28.24 -5.06
N GLU A 326 5.55 -28.20 -4.52
CA GLU A 326 4.46 -29.13 -4.88
C GLU A 326 4.19 -29.07 -6.39
N LEU A 327 4.04 -27.87 -6.96
CA LEU A 327 3.82 -27.68 -8.41
C LEU A 327 4.98 -28.16 -9.28
N LYS A 328 6.22 -28.17 -8.76
CA LYS A 328 7.40 -28.72 -9.45
C LYS A 328 7.52 -30.24 -9.31
N GLY A 329 6.69 -30.89 -8.50
CA GLY A 329 6.81 -32.31 -8.17
C GLY A 329 7.90 -32.62 -7.14
N GLU A 330 8.50 -31.60 -6.50
CA GLU A 330 9.50 -31.77 -5.44
C GLU A 330 8.82 -32.07 -4.09
N ARG A 331 8.08 -33.20 -4.03
CA ARG A 331 7.16 -33.55 -2.94
C ARG A 331 7.77 -33.53 -1.55
N LEU A 332 8.96 -34.12 -1.37
CA LEU A 332 9.63 -34.15 -0.06
C LEU A 332 9.97 -32.74 0.46
N LYS A 333 10.43 -31.83 -0.41
CA LYS A 333 10.66 -30.44 -0.03
C LYS A 333 9.35 -29.71 0.24
N ALA A 334 8.32 -29.96 -0.55
CA ALA A 334 7.00 -29.38 -0.30
C ALA A 334 6.48 -29.75 1.10
N ILE A 335 6.57 -31.04 1.46
CA ILE A 335 6.22 -31.53 2.81
C ILE A 335 7.04 -30.78 3.87
N GLU A 336 8.37 -30.72 3.74
CA GLU A 336 9.24 -30.05 4.72
C GLU A 336 8.82 -28.59 4.96
N TYR A 337 8.58 -27.82 3.89
CA TYR A 337 8.19 -26.42 4.01
C TYR A 337 6.75 -26.26 4.52
N TYR A 338 5.83 -27.14 4.16
CA TYR A 338 4.49 -27.14 4.73
C TYR A 338 4.50 -27.46 6.23
N GLU A 339 5.31 -28.41 6.68
CA GLU A 339 5.45 -28.74 8.10
C GLU A 339 6.02 -27.55 8.88
N LYS A 340 7.02 -26.84 8.33
CA LYS A 340 7.49 -25.57 8.91
C LYS A 340 6.37 -24.53 9.02
N SER A 341 5.53 -24.40 8.00
CA SER A 341 4.35 -23.52 8.04
C SER A 341 3.38 -23.95 9.15
N LEU A 342 3.06 -25.23 9.26
CA LEU A 342 2.13 -25.78 10.24
C LEU A 342 2.64 -25.64 11.68
N GLY A 343 3.96 -25.76 11.89
CA GLY A 343 4.60 -25.51 13.17
C GLY A 343 4.51 -24.04 13.64
N LEU A 344 4.40 -23.09 12.70
CA LEU A 344 4.18 -21.68 13.01
C LEU A 344 2.69 -21.36 13.17
N ARG A 345 1.84 -21.95 12.32
CA ARG A 345 0.40 -21.77 12.35
C ARG A 345 -0.30 -23.03 11.81
N PRO A 346 -1.04 -23.76 12.67
CA PRO A 346 -1.92 -24.82 12.23
C PRO A 346 -2.98 -24.28 11.25
N ASP A 347 -3.13 -24.95 10.10
CA ASP A 347 -4.09 -24.56 9.06
C ASP A 347 -4.68 -25.81 8.40
N SER A 348 -6.01 -25.89 8.35
CA SER A 348 -6.71 -27.07 7.83
C SER A 348 -6.34 -27.38 6.38
N MET A 349 -6.23 -26.34 5.55
CA MET A 349 -5.93 -26.50 4.13
C MET A 349 -4.48 -26.93 3.92
N VAL A 350 -3.54 -26.43 4.71
CA VAL A 350 -2.15 -26.89 4.68
C VAL A 350 -2.02 -28.34 5.15
N TYR A 351 -2.70 -28.74 6.24
CA TYR A 351 -2.74 -30.15 6.65
C TYR A 351 -3.33 -31.06 5.58
N THR A 352 -4.36 -30.60 4.86
CA THR A 352 -4.96 -31.35 3.74
C THR A 352 -3.94 -31.58 2.62
N ARG A 353 -3.19 -30.54 2.24
CA ARG A 353 -2.13 -30.65 1.21
C ARG A 353 -1.03 -31.62 1.62
N VAL A 354 -0.54 -31.50 2.86
CA VAL A 354 0.47 -32.42 3.39
C VAL A 354 -0.06 -33.85 3.47
N GLY A 355 -1.33 -34.05 3.82
CA GLY A 355 -1.97 -35.36 3.82
C GLY A 355 -1.99 -36.01 2.44
N ILE A 356 -2.33 -35.24 1.39
CA ILE A 356 -2.28 -35.70 0.00
C ILE A 356 -0.85 -36.08 -0.40
N LEU A 357 0.12 -35.21 -0.10
CA LEU A 357 1.53 -35.49 -0.41
C LEU A 357 2.06 -36.73 0.33
N TYR A 358 1.66 -36.93 1.59
CA TYR A 358 2.02 -38.14 2.33
C TYR A 358 1.38 -39.40 1.76
N TYR A 359 0.14 -39.31 1.28
CA TYR A 359 -0.53 -40.43 0.62
C TYR A 359 0.19 -40.82 -0.67
N ASP A 360 0.55 -39.84 -1.49
CA ASP A 360 1.30 -40.01 -2.74
C ASP A 360 2.68 -40.65 -2.51
N GLU A 361 3.32 -40.37 -1.37
CA GLU A 361 4.60 -40.95 -0.95
C GLU A 361 4.42 -42.27 -0.17
N ASN A 362 3.23 -42.87 -0.19
CA ASN A 362 2.86 -44.12 0.48
C ASN A 362 3.09 -44.10 2.02
N GLN A 363 3.12 -42.92 2.63
CA GLN A 363 3.22 -42.72 4.08
C GLN A 363 1.82 -42.63 4.71
N LEU A 364 1.04 -43.71 4.55
CA LEU A 364 -0.40 -43.74 4.87
C LEU A 364 -0.72 -43.32 6.31
N GLY A 365 0.09 -43.73 7.30
CA GLY A 365 -0.12 -43.34 8.69
C GLY A 365 0.02 -41.82 8.92
N LYS A 366 0.97 -41.17 8.25
CA LYS A 366 1.13 -39.71 8.33
C LYS A 366 0.02 -39.00 7.55
N ALA A 367 -0.40 -39.53 6.41
CA ALA A 367 -1.51 -39.02 5.63
C ALA A 367 -2.80 -38.99 6.45
N HIS A 368 -3.16 -40.12 7.08
CA HIS A 368 -4.33 -40.24 7.95
C HIS A 368 -4.31 -39.21 9.08
N ASN A 369 -3.18 -39.07 9.78
CA ASN A 369 -3.04 -38.08 10.86
C ASN A 369 -3.19 -36.64 10.36
N ALA A 370 -2.61 -36.31 9.20
CA ALA A 370 -2.75 -34.99 8.60
C ALA A 370 -4.21 -34.69 8.22
N PHE A 371 -4.92 -35.63 7.62
CA PHE A 371 -6.35 -35.47 7.32
C PHE A 371 -7.20 -35.33 8.59
N LYS A 372 -6.90 -36.10 9.63
CA LYS A 372 -7.56 -35.99 10.93
C LYS A 372 -7.39 -34.60 11.55
N GLU A 373 -6.18 -34.04 11.52
CA GLU A 373 -5.93 -32.67 11.99
C GLU A 373 -6.62 -31.62 11.12
N ALA A 374 -6.65 -31.81 9.80
CA ALA A 374 -7.40 -30.92 8.91
C ALA A 374 -8.89 -30.87 9.24
N VAL A 375 -9.53 -32.04 9.47
CA VAL A 375 -10.94 -32.14 9.86
C VAL A 375 -11.18 -31.60 11.27
N ARG A 376 -10.21 -31.77 12.19
CA ARG A 376 -10.29 -31.20 13.55
C ARG A 376 -10.32 -29.66 13.51
N LEU A 377 -9.52 -29.04 12.65
CA LEU A 377 -9.45 -27.58 12.49
C LEU A 377 -10.63 -27.01 11.71
N ASP A 378 -11.07 -27.71 10.66
CA ASP A 378 -12.24 -27.36 9.88
C ASP A 378 -13.07 -28.62 9.56
N PRO A 379 -14.12 -28.90 10.37
CA PRO A 379 -15.01 -30.03 10.13
C PRO A 379 -15.73 -29.98 8.79
N MET A 380 -15.77 -28.82 8.11
CA MET A 380 -16.43 -28.66 6.81
C MET A 380 -15.48 -28.88 5.61
N ASN A 381 -14.18 -29.08 5.84
CA ASN A 381 -13.21 -29.36 4.78
C ASN A 381 -13.54 -30.70 4.09
N ALA A 382 -14.22 -30.61 2.94
CA ALA A 382 -14.72 -31.78 2.21
C ALA A 382 -13.59 -32.68 1.69
N ILE A 383 -12.48 -32.08 1.23
CA ILE A 383 -11.33 -32.81 0.70
C ILE A 383 -10.68 -33.65 1.81
N ALA A 384 -10.47 -33.06 2.98
CA ALA A 384 -9.90 -33.79 4.12
C ALA A 384 -10.83 -34.92 4.59
N ARG A 385 -12.14 -34.67 4.70
CA ARG A 385 -13.12 -35.70 5.09
C ARG A 385 -13.18 -36.85 4.10
N GLN A 386 -13.19 -36.55 2.81
CA GLN A 386 -13.22 -37.58 1.77
C GLN A 386 -11.99 -38.48 1.87
N ASN A 387 -10.79 -37.91 1.98
CA ASN A 387 -9.56 -38.70 2.06
C ASN A 387 -9.40 -39.44 3.39
N LEU A 388 -9.94 -38.92 4.50
CA LEU A 388 -9.93 -39.60 5.79
C LEU A 388 -10.82 -40.86 5.80
N ASN A 389 -11.89 -40.88 4.99
CA ASN A 389 -12.84 -41.99 4.92
C ASN A 389 -12.45 -43.08 3.91
N VAL A 390 -11.47 -42.81 3.03
CA VAL A 390 -11.03 -43.72 1.95
C VAL A 390 -9.80 -44.54 2.36
N GLN A 391 -9.14 -44.17 3.46
CA GLN A 391 -8.04 -44.91 4.10
C GLN A 391 -8.57 -45.71 5.28
#